data_AF-A0A162G609-F1
#
_entry.id   AF-A0A162G609-F1
#
_cell.length_a   1.000
_cell.length_b   1.000
_cell.length_c   1.000
_cell.angle_alpha   90.00
_cell.angle_beta   90.00
_cell.angle_gamma   90.00
#
_symmetry.space_group_name_H-M   'P 1'
#
loop_
_entity.id
_entity.type
_entity.pdbx_description
1 polymer ?
#
loop_
_entity_poly.entity_id
_entity_poly.type
_entity_poly.pdbx_seq_one_letter_code
_entity_poly.pdbx_strand_id
1 'polypeptide(L)'
;MNQKTLLTLAILSAGCAFSTTTLAGPQHGDLKQRLCIKLEDAAPTDLTVLTDQWFKDTKSGEVFNRSGNDAFHIDKDDIGIHCSEVELQGRIRGEGKVYFKFQVRERDDSVDIDSIDSWSRFHGGGANNLWDLEEQGRCNDGENRPGVHLYNKDKDNIDYFDCKQHDGIPDLFETTVYFTPDLSNVDDGGNGGNPSPYPEYYGADAWPWPEEMNYVHTNRVWQPLTGEVYQCEVEGWCNGIPDAYSPGTGSAETDNDPENNAWSLVPRDEWETK
;
A
#
# COMPACT_ATOMS: atom_id res chain seq x y z
N MET A 1 -32.97 -26.91 78.54
CA MET A 1 -33.24 -27.63 77.26
C MET A 1 -34.49 -27.03 76.65
N ASN A 2 -34.38 -26.36 75.49
CA ASN A 2 -35.46 -26.30 74.51
C ASN A 2 -34.87 -25.91 73.15
N GLN A 3 -35.42 -26.56 72.12
CA GLN A 3 -34.87 -26.75 70.80
C GLN A 3 -34.90 -25.51 69.89
N LYS A 4 -33.99 -25.61 68.92
CA LYS A 4 -33.75 -24.80 67.73
C LYS A 4 -35.02 -24.39 66.96
N THR A 5 -35.02 -23.16 66.45
CA THR A 5 -35.56 -22.85 65.13
C THR A 5 -34.59 -21.91 64.42
N LEU A 6 -34.05 -22.37 63.29
CA LEU A 6 -33.26 -21.60 62.34
C LEU A 6 -34.22 -20.66 61.57
N LEU A 7 -33.83 -19.40 61.37
CA LEU A 7 -34.26 -18.68 60.17
C LEU A 7 -33.11 -17.81 59.64
N THR A 8 -32.73 -18.13 58.42
CA THR A 8 -31.71 -17.53 57.57
C THR A 8 -32.09 -16.10 57.19
N LEU A 9 -31.15 -15.15 57.27
CA LEU A 9 -30.95 -14.18 56.18
C LEU A 9 -29.55 -13.55 56.29
N ALA A 10 -28.68 -13.94 55.37
CA ALA A 10 -27.40 -13.30 55.15
C ALA A 10 -27.63 -11.93 54.51
N ILE A 11 -27.22 -10.85 55.16
CA ILE A 11 -27.04 -9.54 54.52
C ILE A 11 -25.53 -9.38 54.36
N LEU A 12 -25.01 -9.85 53.22
CA LEU A 12 -23.69 -9.50 52.72
C LEU A 12 -23.73 -8.01 52.35
N SER A 13 -23.24 -7.17 53.25
CA SER A 13 -22.92 -5.77 52.98
C SER A 13 -21.66 -5.70 52.11
N ALA A 14 -21.80 -5.95 50.81
CA ALA A 14 -20.82 -5.55 49.81
C ALA A 14 -21.15 -4.13 49.31
N GLY A 15 -20.95 -3.15 50.19
CA GLY A 15 -21.03 -1.74 49.85
C GLY A 15 -19.72 -1.27 49.23
N CYS A 16 -19.54 -1.48 47.93
CA CYS A 16 -18.67 -0.71 47.05
C CYS A 16 -19.20 -0.85 45.60
N ALA A 17 -20.35 -0.24 45.32
CA ALA A 17 -20.66 0.13 43.96
C ALA A 17 -19.82 1.37 43.61
N PHE A 18 -18.57 1.14 43.19
CA PHE A 18 -17.94 2.10 42.29
C PHE A 18 -18.70 1.98 40.98
N SER A 19 -19.79 2.72 40.85
CA SER A 19 -20.30 3.07 39.54
C SER A 19 -19.22 3.96 38.93
N THR A 20 -18.27 3.35 38.24
CA THR A 20 -17.56 4.02 37.17
C THR A 20 -18.63 4.33 36.13
N THR A 21 -19.34 5.43 36.34
CA THR A 21 -19.75 6.26 35.21
C THR A 21 -18.44 6.67 34.57
N THR A 22 -17.93 5.82 33.67
CA THR A 22 -17.11 6.28 32.56
C THR A 22 -17.85 7.49 32.04
N LEU A 23 -17.28 8.68 32.29
CA LEU A 23 -17.69 9.89 31.61
C LEU A 23 -17.68 9.50 30.13
N ALA A 24 -18.86 9.28 29.55
CA ALA A 24 -19.04 9.39 28.12
C ALA A 24 -18.82 10.87 27.80
N GLY A 25 -17.56 11.30 27.86
CA GLY A 25 -17.13 12.53 27.24
C GLY A 25 -17.56 12.48 25.77
N PRO A 26 -17.67 13.63 25.10
CA PRO A 26 -18.00 13.65 23.69
C PRO A 26 -17.05 12.69 22.96
N GLN A 27 -17.59 11.58 22.43
CA GLN A 27 -16.84 10.65 21.60
C GLN A 27 -16.37 11.45 20.39
N HIS A 28 -15.07 11.69 20.32
CA HIS A 28 -14.43 12.38 19.23
C HIS A 28 -13.19 11.60 18.85
N GLY A 29 -12.95 11.44 17.56
CA GLY A 29 -11.72 10.89 17.03
C GLY A 29 -10.93 12.00 16.36
N ASP A 30 -9.67 12.11 16.70
CA ASP A 30 -8.65 12.84 15.95
C ASP A 30 -8.06 11.91 14.88
N LEU A 31 -8.11 12.33 13.63
CA LEU A 31 -7.58 11.56 12.51
C LEU A 31 -6.50 12.30 11.75
N LYS A 32 -5.58 11.52 11.18
CA LYS A 32 -4.57 11.96 10.23
C LYS A 32 -4.67 11.09 8.98
N GLN A 33 -4.60 11.69 7.81
CA GLN A 33 -4.61 10.98 6.54
C GLN A 33 -3.47 11.41 5.64
N ARG A 34 -2.91 10.41 4.95
CA ARG A 34 -1.97 10.59 3.85
C ARG A 34 -2.48 9.85 2.62
N LEU A 35 -2.22 10.43 1.45
CA LEU A 35 -2.57 9.85 0.15
C LEU A 35 -1.31 9.38 -0.56
N CYS A 36 -1.30 8.15 -1.04
CA CYS A 36 -0.17 7.59 -1.77
C CYS A 36 -0.65 6.81 -3.00
N ILE A 37 0.11 6.90 -4.08
CA ILE A 37 -0.01 5.99 -5.22
C ILE A 37 1.01 4.87 -5.06
N LYS A 38 0.57 3.65 -5.38
CA LYS A 38 1.43 2.47 -5.50
C LYS A 38 1.48 2.06 -6.96
N LEU A 39 2.68 2.10 -7.54
CA LEU A 39 2.97 1.55 -8.86
C LEU A 39 3.49 0.13 -8.70
N GLU A 40 2.71 -0.86 -9.16
CA GLU A 40 3.11 -2.28 -9.16
C GLU A 40 4.11 -2.58 -10.29
N ASP A 41 4.01 -1.82 -11.37
CA ASP A 41 4.89 -1.85 -12.54
C ASP A 41 5.49 -0.46 -12.76
N ALA A 42 6.58 -0.40 -13.53
CA ALA A 42 7.23 0.85 -13.88
C ALA A 42 6.27 1.81 -14.61
N ALA A 43 6.34 3.10 -14.30
CA ALA A 43 5.54 4.12 -14.98
C ALA A 43 5.87 4.13 -16.49
N PRO A 44 4.88 3.92 -17.38
CA PRO A 44 5.14 3.84 -18.83
C PRO A 44 5.54 5.20 -19.45
N THR A 45 5.22 6.29 -18.75
CA THR A 45 5.48 7.67 -19.13
C THR A 45 5.62 8.54 -17.88
N ASP A 46 6.01 9.79 -18.05
CA ASP A 46 6.02 10.77 -16.96
C ASP A 46 4.59 11.05 -16.50
N LEU A 47 4.32 10.87 -15.21
CA LEU A 47 2.99 11.04 -14.63
C LEU A 47 2.90 12.33 -13.79
N THR A 48 1.71 12.93 -13.80
CA THR A 48 1.25 13.90 -12.82
C THR A 48 0.10 13.29 -12.04
N VAL A 49 0.23 13.29 -10.71
CA VAL A 49 -0.79 12.80 -9.79
C VAL A 49 -1.39 13.97 -9.05
N LEU A 50 -2.69 14.20 -9.25
CA LEU A 50 -3.45 15.20 -8.52
C LEU A 50 -4.22 14.52 -7.39
N THR A 51 -4.17 15.09 -6.19
CA THR A 51 -4.90 14.59 -5.03
C THR A 51 -5.73 15.68 -4.37
N ASP A 52 -6.86 15.27 -3.80
CA ASP A 52 -7.72 16.12 -2.98
C ASP A 52 -8.23 15.32 -1.78
N GLN A 53 -8.36 15.96 -0.62
CA GLN A 53 -8.83 15.34 0.61
C GLN A 53 -9.52 16.35 1.52
N TRP A 54 -10.60 15.90 2.17
CA TRP A 54 -11.31 16.68 3.19
C TRP A 54 -12.02 15.76 4.17
N PHE A 55 -12.23 16.25 5.38
CA PHE A 55 -13.03 15.55 6.40
C PHE A 55 -14.29 16.36 6.71
N LYS A 56 -15.39 15.67 6.98
CA LYS A 56 -16.64 16.30 7.36
C LYS A 56 -17.19 15.64 8.61
N ASP A 57 -17.35 16.42 9.66
CA ASP A 57 -18.14 16.01 10.82
C ASP A 57 -19.62 16.07 10.44
N THR A 58 -20.29 14.92 10.41
CA THR A 58 -21.68 14.85 9.91
C THR A 58 -22.69 15.44 10.88
N LYS A 59 -22.34 15.54 12.17
CA LYS A 59 -23.21 16.04 13.23
C LYS A 59 -23.22 17.56 13.29
N SER A 60 -22.05 18.19 13.18
CA SER A 60 -21.88 19.64 13.18
C SER A 60 -21.96 20.25 11.78
N GLY A 61 -21.67 19.45 10.74
CA GLY A 61 -21.54 19.92 9.37
C GLY A 61 -20.22 20.61 9.06
N GLU A 62 -19.30 20.70 10.03
CA GLU A 62 -17.97 21.29 9.86
C GLU A 62 -17.16 20.48 8.84
N VAL A 63 -16.52 21.19 7.90
CA VAL A 63 -15.64 20.60 6.89
C VAL A 63 -14.23 21.08 7.17
N PHE A 64 -13.34 20.12 7.35
CA PHE A 64 -11.90 20.34 7.48
C PHE A 64 -11.27 20.00 6.15
N ASN A 65 -10.86 21.02 5.41
CA ASN A 65 -10.07 20.85 4.21
C ASN A 65 -8.79 21.68 4.33
N ARG A 66 -7.73 21.23 3.68
CA ARG A 66 -6.62 22.10 3.34
C ARG A 66 -6.89 22.59 1.93
N SER A 67 -6.96 23.90 1.73
CA SER A 67 -7.17 24.47 0.41
C SER A 67 -5.95 24.21 -0.48
N GLY A 68 -6.09 23.37 -1.49
CA GLY A 68 -5.10 23.14 -2.54
C GLY A 68 -5.19 21.72 -3.06
N ASN A 69 -5.51 21.55 -4.34
CA ASN A 69 -5.27 20.28 -5.04
C ASN A 69 -3.76 20.04 -4.95
N ASP A 70 -3.34 19.01 -4.22
CA ASP A 70 -1.94 18.65 -4.15
C ASP A 70 -1.56 17.92 -5.43
N ALA A 71 -0.35 18.16 -5.91
CA ALA A 71 0.14 17.59 -7.15
C ALA A 71 1.58 17.14 -6.95
N PHE A 72 1.86 15.89 -7.32
CA PHE A 72 3.22 15.38 -7.37
C PHE A 72 3.47 14.67 -8.69
N HIS A 73 4.75 14.52 -9.02
CA HIS A 73 5.19 13.97 -10.29
C HIS A 73 5.93 12.66 -10.06
N ILE A 74 5.72 11.71 -10.96
CA ILE A 74 6.44 10.45 -11.01
C ILE A 74 7.12 10.42 -12.39
N ASP A 75 8.42 10.15 -12.43
CA ASP A 75 9.15 10.10 -13.70
C ASP A 75 8.88 8.77 -14.40
N LYS A 76 9.01 8.73 -15.73
CA LYS A 76 8.97 7.48 -16.49
C LYS A 76 9.96 6.46 -15.89
N ASP A 77 9.56 5.19 -15.90
CA ASP A 77 10.31 4.03 -15.39
C ASP A 77 10.42 3.95 -13.84
N ASP A 78 9.87 4.92 -13.10
CA ASP A 78 9.77 4.82 -11.63
C ASP A 78 8.76 3.74 -11.21
N ILE A 79 9.02 3.09 -10.07
CA ILE A 79 8.19 2.05 -9.46
C ILE A 79 8.09 2.26 -7.94
N GLY A 80 7.04 1.74 -7.33
CA GLY A 80 6.88 1.72 -5.87
C GLY A 80 5.88 2.75 -5.36
N ILE A 81 6.14 3.28 -4.16
CA ILE A 81 5.18 4.10 -3.41
C ILE A 81 5.57 5.58 -3.48
N HIS A 82 4.65 6.41 -3.94
CA HIS A 82 4.80 7.86 -4.03
C HIS A 82 3.65 8.53 -3.28
N CYS A 83 3.97 9.37 -2.30
CA CYS A 83 2.98 9.98 -1.41
C CYS A 83 2.87 11.49 -1.60
N SER A 84 1.66 12.01 -1.41
CA SER A 84 1.40 13.44 -1.26
C SER A 84 2.22 14.00 -0.09
N GLU A 85 2.82 15.19 -0.26
CA GLU A 85 3.46 15.88 0.87
C GLU A 85 2.42 16.43 1.85
N VAL A 86 1.15 16.53 1.43
CA VAL A 86 0.07 17.02 2.26
C VAL A 86 -0.47 15.92 3.18
N GLU A 87 -0.16 16.04 4.47
CA GLU A 87 -0.90 15.38 5.55
C GLU A 87 -2.10 16.24 5.95
N LEU A 88 -3.30 15.64 5.99
CA LEU A 88 -4.51 16.28 6.52
C LEU A 88 -4.82 15.73 7.91
N GLN A 89 -5.01 16.63 8.87
CA GLN A 89 -5.39 16.29 10.24
C GLN A 89 -6.69 17.01 10.61
N GLY A 90 -7.58 16.32 11.31
CA GLY A 90 -8.82 16.91 11.80
C GLY A 90 -9.45 16.12 12.94
N ARG A 91 -10.59 16.61 13.42
CA ARG A 91 -11.36 16.01 14.52
C ARG A 91 -12.81 15.81 14.11
N ILE A 92 -13.35 14.63 14.36
CA ILE A 92 -14.75 14.30 14.11
C ILE A 92 -15.42 13.86 15.41
N ARG A 93 -16.60 14.40 15.74
CA ARG A 93 -17.37 14.07 16.95
C ARG A 93 -18.46 13.05 16.65
N GLY A 94 -18.15 11.78 16.86
CA GLY A 94 -19.02 10.67 16.49
C GLY A 94 -18.87 10.37 15.01
N GLU A 95 -19.93 10.56 14.22
CA GLU A 95 -19.95 10.16 12.80
C GLU A 95 -19.36 11.21 11.86
N GLY A 96 -18.61 10.74 10.87
CA GLY A 96 -17.89 11.55 9.91
C GLY A 96 -17.79 10.94 8.53
N LYS A 97 -17.41 11.77 7.58
CA LYS A 97 -16.96 11.35 6.25
C LYS A 97 -15.55 11.84 6.01
N VAL A 98 -14.73 10.99 5.43
CA VAL A 98 -13.32 11.26 5.14
C VAL A 98 -13.12 11.03 3.65
N TYR A 99 -13.00 12.10 2.88
CA TYR A 99 -12.93 12.06 1.43
C TYR A 99 -11.49 12.02 0.93
N PHE A 100 -11.29 11.36 -0.21
CA PHE A 100 -10.08 11.45 -0.99
C PHE A 100 -10.38 11.33 -2.48
N LYS A 101 -9.49 11.90 -3.28
CA LYS A 101 -9.48 11.75 -4.72
C LYS A 101 -8.06 11.61 -5.21
N PHE A 102 -7.88 10.75 -6.21
CA PHE A 102 -6.70 10.68 -7.04
C PHE A 102 -7.10 10.88 -8.50
N GLN A 103 -6.26 11.59 -9.24
CA GLN A 103 -6.34 11.68 -10.69
C GLN A 103 -4.91 11.57 -11.24
N VAL A 104 -4.69 10.54 -12.04
CA VAL A 104 -3.40 10.22 -12.67
C VAL A 104 -3.49 10.63 -14.14
N ARG A 105 -2.50 11.38 -14.58
CA ARG A 105 -2.40 11.92 -15.94
C ARG A 105 -0.99 11.79 -16.46
N GLU A 106 -0.86 11.88 -17.78
CA GLU A 106 0.44 12.20 -18.38
C GLU A 106 0.87 13.62 -17.97
N ARG A 107 2.18 13.82 -17.84
CA ARG A 107 2.75 15.07 -17.30
C ARG A 107 2.41 16.31 -18.13
N ASP A 108 2.13 16.14 -19.42
CA ASP A 108 1.71 17.22 -20.31
C ASP A 108 0.20 17.52 -20.27
N ASP A 109 -0.53 16.90 -19.33
CA ASP A 109 -1.99 16.99 -19.16
C ASP A 109 -2.78 16.54 -20.40
N SER A 110 -2.17 15.78 -21.31
CA SER A 110 -2.81 15.38 -22.57
C SER A 110 -3.83 14.25 -22.40
N VAL A 111 -3.60 13.34 -21.44
CA VAL A 111 -4.41 12.14 -21.22
C VAL A 111 -4.68 11.95 -19.72
N ASP A 112 -5.95 11.82 -19.38
CA ASP A 112 -6.41 11.26 -18.10
C ASP A 112 -6.26 9.73 -18.17
N ILE A 113 -5.41 9.17 -17.31
CA ILE A 113 -5.08 7.74 -17.31
C ILE A 113 -6.07 6.98 -16.44
N ASP A 114 -6.14 7.36 -15.16
CA ASP A 114 -7.02 6.73 -14.19
C ASP A 114 -7.38 7.71 -13.07
N SER A 115 -8.51 7.49 -12.43
CA SER A 115 -8.93 8.29 -11.28
C SER A 115 -9.79 7.47 -10.33
N ILE A 116 -9.76 7.88 -9.08
CA ILE A 116 -10.73 7.44 -8.07
C ILE A 116 -11.14 8.64 -7.25
N ASP A 117 -12.43 8.75 -6.98
CA ASP A 117 -13.01 9.76 -6.12
C ASP A 117 -13.90 9.01 -5.14
N SER A 118 -13.53 8.99 -3.86
CA SER A 118 -14.33 8.30 -2.87
C SER A 118 -14.17 8.85 -1.45
N TRP A 119 -14.77 8.15 -0.50
CA TRP A 119 -14.84 8.55 0.89
C TRP A 119 -14.89 7.33 1.81
N SER A 120 -14.50 7.52 3.05
CA SER A 120 -14.66 6.55 4.13
C SER A 120 -15.71 7.06 5.12
N ARG A 121 -16.51 6.16 5.69
CA ARG A 121 -17.24 6.43 6.93
C ARG A 121 -16.25 6.38 8.07
N PHE A 122 -16.38 7.33 8.99
CA PHE A 122 -15.54 7.41 10.18
C PHE A 122 -16.41 7.52 11.41
N HIS A 123 -16.16 6.67 12.41
CA HIS A 123 -16.74 6.82 13.74
C HIS A 123 -15.64 7.14 14.75
N GLY A 124 -15.67 8.37 15.26
CA GLY A 124 -14.76 8.89 16.26
C GLY A 124 -15.09 8.37 17.65
N GLY A 125 -14.52 7.22 18.02
CA GLY A 125 -14.74 6.57 19.31
C GLY A 125 -13.89 7.12 20.46
N GLY A 126 -12.96 8.03 20.18
CA GLY A 126 -11.92 8.44 21.13
C GLY A 126 -10.67 7.63 20.90
N ALA A 127 -10.28 6.85 21.91
CA ALA A 127 -9.02 6.09 21.89
C ALA A 127 -8.87 5.18 20.67
N ASN A 128 -9.98 4.65 20.14
CA ASN A 128 -10.00 3.86 18.92
C ASN A 128 -11.15 4.32 18.04
N ASN A 129 -10.90 4.33 16.74
CA ASN A 129 -11.80 4.79 15.70
C ASN A 129 -12.12 3.62 14.76
N LEU A 130 -13.27 3.75 14.10
CA LEU A 130 -13.70 2.83 13.05
C LEU A 130 -13.63 3.56 11.72
N TRP A 131 -13.05 2.89 10.73
CA TRP A 131 -13.00 3.34 9.34
C TRP A 131 -13.69 2.31 8.46
N ASP A 132 -14.42 2.77 7.46
CA ASP A 132 -15.08 1.93 6.47
C ASP A 132 -14.94 2.64 5.13
N LEU A 133 -13.98 2.18 4.34
CA LEU A 133 -13.69 2.72 3.02
C LEU A 133 -14.84 2.39 2.08
N GLU A 134 -15.39 3.36 1.37
CA GLU A 134 -16.25 3.08 0.23
C GLU A 134 -15.35 2.93 -1.00
N GLU A 135 -14.94 1.72 -1.33
CA GLU A 135 -13.96 1.45 -2.38
C GLU A 135 -14.54 1.48 -3.80
N GLN A 136 -15.86 1.68 -3.94
CA GLN A 136 -16.58 1.76 -5.22
C GLN A 136 -16.34 0.55 -6.14
N GLY A 137 -16.16 -0.63 -5.56
CA GLY A 137 -15.85 -1.87 -6.30
C GLY A 137 -14.42 -1.95 -6.82
N ARG A 138 -13.55 -1.00 -6.46
CA ARG A 138 -12.11 -0.99 -6.78
C ARG A 138 -11.26 -1.48 -5.61
N CYS A 139 -11.76 -2.43 -4.84
CA CYS A 139 -11.03 -3.00 -3.71
C CYS A 139 -9.68 -3.62 -4.14
N ASN A 140 -8.58 -3.18 -3.55
CA ASN A 140 -7.29 -3.88 -3.62
C ASN A 140 -6.86 -4.30 -2.21
N ASP A 141 -7.37 -5.44 -1.71
CA ASP A 141 -7.01 -6.03 -0.40
C ASP A 141 -5.56 -6.60 -0.37
N GLY A 142 -4.58 -5.88 -0.91
CA GLY A 142 -3.18 -6.30 -1.00
C GLY A 142 -2.88 -7.30 -2.14
N GLU A 143 -3.82 -7.49 -3.06
CA GLU A 143 -3.63 -8.29 -4.27
C GLU A 143 -3.12 -7.33 -5.35
N ASN A 144 -1.84 -7.39 -5.76
CA ASN A 144 -1.20 -6.50 -6.76
C ASN A 144 -2.07 -6.28 -8.03
N ARG A 145 -3.04 -5.36 -7.96
CA ARG A 145 -4.08 -5.10 -8.95
C ARG A 145 -4.57 -3.66 -8.84
N PRO A 146 -5.10 -3.06 -9.92
CA PRO A 146 -5.65 -1.72 -9.84
C PRO A 146 -6.76 -1.61 -8.80
N GLY A 147 -6.70 -0.59 -7.95
CA GLY A 147 -7.68 -0.40 -6.88
C GLY A 147 -7.19 0.46 -5.73
N VAL A 148 -7.93 0.41 -4.62
CA VAL A 148 -7.71 1.22 -3.43
C VAL A 148 -7.76 0.36 -2.16
N HIS A 149 -6.94 0.70 -1.18
CA HIS A 149 -7.03 0.18 0.19
C HIS A 149 -6.52 1.19 1.21
N LEU A 150 -6.87 0.94 2.47
CA LEU A 150 -6.27 1.57 3.62
C LEU A 150 -5.10 0.75 4.13
N TYR A 151 -4.02 1.43 4.48
CA TYR A 151 -2.95 0.87 5.30
C TYR A 151 -2.90 1.59 6.63
N ASN A 152 -2.86 0.80 7.70
CA ASN A 152 -2.98 1.27 9.06
C ASN A 152 -2.44 0.24 10.05
N LYS A 153 -2.35 0.66 11.32
CA LYS A 153 -2.16 -0.24 12.46
C LYS A 153 -3.35 -0.19 13.39
N ASP A 154 -3.73 -1.35 13.89
CA ASP A 154 -4.73 -1.43 14.95
C ASP A 154 -4.13 -1.08 16.34
N LYS A 155 -4.99 -1.07 17.36
CA LYS A 155 -4.63 -0.85 18.78
C LYS A 155 -3.58 -1.80 19.34
N ASP A 156 -3.41 -2.98 18.72
CA ASP A 156 -2.45 -4.00 19.10
C ASP A 156 -1.16 -3.90 18.27
N ASN A 157 -1.05 -2.82 17.47
CA ASN A 157 0.07 -2.49 16.60
C ASN A 157 0.30 -3.54 15.49
N ILE A 158 -0.79 -4.16 15.03
CA ILE A 158 -0.81 -5.09 13.90
C ILE A 158 -1.12 -4.30 12.63
N ASP A 159 -0.29 -4.48 11.61
CA ASP A 159 -0.50 -3.91 10.28
C ASP A 159 -1.71 -4.57 9.61
N TYR A 160 -2.58 -3.76 9.01
CA TYR A 160 -3.65 -4.26 8.17
C TYR A 160 -3.75 -3.48 6.87
N PHE A 161 -4.19 -4.20 5.84
CA PHE A 161 -4.38 -3.72 4.48
C PHE A 161 -5.76 -4.19 4.06
N ASP A 162 -6.73 -3.30 4.09
CA ASP A 162 -8.09 -3.63 3.68
C ASP A 162 -8.77 -2.47 2.98
N CYS A 163 -9.74 -2.81 2.14
CA CYS A 163 -10.66 -1.86 1.55
C CYS A 163 -12.01 -1.87 2.28
N LYS A 164 -12.09 -2.43 3.49
CA LYS A 164 -13.34 -2.76 4.19
C LYS A 164 -13.44 -2.04 5.53
N GLN A 165 -14.53 -2.29 6.24
CA GLN A 165 -14.70 -1.81 7.60
C GLN A 165 -13.64 -2.42 8.54
N HIS A 166 -12.89 -1.54 9.21
CA HIS A 166 -11.94 -1.87 10.25
C HIS A 166 -12.24 -1.08 11.54
N ASP A 167 -12.29 -1.77 12.67
CA ASP A 167 -12.51 -1.19 14.00
C ASP A 167 -11.25 -1.35 14.85
N GLY A 168 -10.93 -0.36 15.67
CA GLY A 168 -9.78 -0.43 16.57
C GLY A 168 -8.57 0.39 16.14
N ILE A 169 -8.72 1.35 15.22
CA ILE A 169 -7.61 2.20 14.75
C ILE A 169 -7.32 3.27 15.80
N PRO A 170 -6.10 3.38 16.34
CA PRO A 170 -5.80 4.35 17.40
C PRO A 170 -6.03 5.79 16.97
N ASP A 171 -6.41 6.62 17.93
CA ASP A 171 -6.53 8.06 17.73
C ASP A 171 -5.18 8.69 17.34
N LEU A 172 -5.20 9.70 16.47
CA LEU A 172 -4.02 10.35 15.89
C LEU A 172 -3.06 9.42 15.12
N PHE A 173 -3.44 8.16 14.87
CA PHE A 173 -2.69 7.31 13.96
C PHE A 173 -2.84 7.82 12.52
N GLU A 174 -1.75 7.78 11.74
CA GLU A 174 -1.77 8.18 10.33
C GLU A 174 -2.35 7.05 9.48
N THR A 175 -3.57 7.27 8.98
CA THR A 175 -4.19 6.41 7.98
C THR A 175 -3.63 6.74 6.60
N THR A 176 -3.05 5.75 5.93
CA THR A 176 -2.61 5.92 4.54
C THR A 176 -3.64 5.31 3.59
N VAL A 177 -4.09 6.07 2.60
CA VAL A 177 -4.89 5.55 1.49
C VAL A 177 -3.94 5.28 0.32
N TYR A 178 -3.86 4.02 -0.10
CA TYR A 178 -3.12 3.62 -1.29
C TYR A 178 -4.05 3.50 -2.48
N PHE A 179 -3.67 4.11 -3.59
CA PHE A 179 -4.30 3.92 -4.89
C PHE A 179 -3.31 3.31 -5.88
N THR A 180 -3.66 2.13 -6.41
CA THR A 180 -2.94 1.48 -7.51
C THR A 180 -3.70 1.78 -8.81
N PRO A 181 -3.18 2.66 -9.69
CA PRO A 181 -3.85 2.99 -10.95
C PRO A 181 -3.79 1.84 -11.96
N ASP A 182 -4.76 1.80 -12.86
CA ASP A 182 -4.71 0.96 -14.06
C ASP A 182 -3.95 1.69 -15.16
N LEU A 183 -2.72 1.27 -15.43
CA LEU A 183 -1.85 1.85 -16.46
C LEU A 183 -1.91 1.10 -17.80
N SER A 184 -2.75 0.07 -17.93
CA SER A 184 -2.80 -0.80 -19.12
C SER A 184 -3.19 -0.10 -20.43
N ASN A 185 -3.78 1.09 -20.32
CA ASN A 185 -4.22 1.89 -21.48
C ASN A 185 -3.21 2.96 -21.90
N VAL A 186 -2.07 3.07 -21.21
CA VAL A 186 -1.01 4.03 -21.56
C VAL A 186 -0.06 3.35 -22.54
N ASP A 187 0.12 3.95 -23.71
CA ASP A 187 1.10 3.49 -24.68
C ASP A 187 2.49 3.74 -24.12
N ASP A 188 3.28 2.67 -23.90
CA ASP A 188 4.60 2.73 -23.29
C ASP A 188 5.66 3.39 -24.21
N GLY A 189 5.25 3.79 -25.41
CA GLY A 189 6.12 4.35 -26.44
C GLY A 189 7.11 3.31 -26.97
N GLY A 190 6.80 2.02 -26.85
CA GLY A 190 7.66 0.91 -27.23
C GLY A 190 8.82 0.73 -26.27
N ASN A 191 8.55 0.37 -25.01
CA ASN A 191 9.57 -0.34 -24.23
C ASN A 191 9.66 -1.72 -24.89
N GLY A 192 10.80 -2.00 -25.55
CA GLY A 192 10.97 -3.13 -26.46
C GLY A 192 10.34 -4.40 -25.92
N GLY A 193 9.19 -4.78 -26.49
CA GLY A 193 8.43 -5.93 -26.03
C GLY A 193 9.33 -7.16 -25.96
N ASN A 194 9.05 -8.05 -25.01
CA ASN A 194 9.86 -9.24 -24.76
C ASN A 194 10.26 -9.89 -26.10
N PRO A 195 11.56 -9.93 -26.42
CA PRO A 195 12.03 -10.64 -27.59
C PRO A 195 11.78 -12.12 -27.33
N SER A 196 10.66 -12.65 -27.84
CA SER A 196 10.36 -14.08 -27.84
C SER A 196 11.59 -14.81 -28.39
N PRO A 197 12.41 -15.46 -27.54
CA PRO A 197 11.97 -16.53 -26.64
C PRO A 197 12.42 -16.41 -25.16
N TYR A 198 12.81 -15.23 -24.65
CA TYR A 198 13.45 -15.16 -23.33
C TYR A 198 12.46 -15.16 -22.16
N PRO A 199 12.69 -15.97 -21.12
CA PRO A 199 11.92 -15.92 -19.88
C PRO A 199 12.13 -14.59 -19.17
N GLU A 200 11.06 -14.03 -18.61
CA GLU A 200 11.11 -12.79 -17.83
C GLU A 200 11.53 -13.10 -16.40
N TYR A 201 12.30 -12.20 -15.79
CA TYR A 201 12.45 -12.17 -14.33
C TYR A 201 11.85 -10.87 -13.80
N TYR A 202 11.15 -10.97 -12.69
CA TYR A 202 10.61 -9.81 -11.98
C TYR A 202 11.51 -9.55 -10.77
N GLY A 203 11.79 -8.27 -10.48
CA GLY A 203 12.77 -7.87 -9.45
C GLY A 203 12.37 -8.20 -8.02
N ALA A 204 13.09 -7.63 -7.04
CA ALA A 204 12.98 -7.87 -5.59
C ALA A 204 11.54 -7.92 -5.04
N ASP A 205 10.64 -7.18 -5.67
CA ASP A 205 9.28 -6.93 -5.19
C ASP A 205 8.25 -7.96 -5.69
N ALA A 206 8.66 -8.93 -6.52
CA ALA A 206 7.79 -9.96 -7.10
C ALA A 206 7.52 -11.17 -6.18
N TRP A 207 7.59 -10.98 -4.86
CA TRP A 207 7.40 -12.08 -3.91
C TRP A 207 5.99 -12.71 -4.02
N PRO A 208 5.86 -14.04 -4.02
CA PRO A 208 6.92 -15.04 -3.87
C PRO A 208 7.65 -15.34 -5.19
N TRP A 209 8.98 -15.39 -5.11
CA TRP A 209 9.81 -15.93 -6.18
C TRP A 209 9.41 -17.38 -6.48
N PRO A 210 9.49 -17.85 -7.73
CA PRO A 210 9.55 -19.27 -7.99
C PRO A 210 10.72 -19.84 -7.19
N GLU A 211 10.45 -20.75 -6.25
CA GLU A 211 11.45 -21.38 -5.38
C GLU A 211 12.52 -22.18 -6.17
N GLU A 212 12.42 -22.23 -7.50
CA GLU A 212 13.29 -22.95 -8.42
C GLU A 212 13.86 -22.04 -9.54
N MET A 213 14.38 -20.86 -9.20
CA MET A 213 15.31 -20.17 -10.11
C MET A 213 16.61 -20.98 -10.17
N ASN A 214 16.74 -21.81 -11.21
CA ASN A 214 17.91 -22.66 -11.43
C ASN A 214 18.56 -22.33 -12.78
N TYR A 215 19.02 -21.08 -12.91
CA TYR A 215 19.78 -20.60 -14.05
C TYR A 215 21.15 -21.26 -14.07
N VAL A 216 21.48 -21.86 -15.21
CA VAL A 216 22.81 -22.39 -15.55
C VAL A 216 23.53 -21.42 -16.49
N HIS A 217 24.84 -21.63 -16.66
CA HIS A 217 25.66 -20.84 -17.57
C HIS A 217 25.00 -20.75 -18.96
N THR A 218 25.00 -19.55 -19.56
CA THR A 218 24.34 -19.16 -20.82
C THR A 218 22.82 -19.00 -20.80
N ASN A 219 22.13 -19.25 -19.67
CA ASN A 219 20.72 -18.88 -19.57
C ASN A 219 20.54 -17.38 -19.81
N ARG A 220 19.56 -17.03 -20.63
CA ARG A 220 19.19 -15.64 -20.93
C ARG A 220 17.82 -15.33 -20.33
N VAL A 221 17.70 -14.18 -19.69
CA VAL A 221 16.45 -13.69 -19.10
C VAL A 221 16.22 -12.26 -19.55
N TRP A 222 14.97 -11.90 -19.81
CA TRP A 222 14.58 -10.53 -20.16
C TRP A 222 14.15 -9.79 -18.90
N GLN A 223 14.60 -8.55 -18.76
CA GLN A 223 14.13 -7.63 -17.72
C GLN A 223 13.15 -6.63 -18.34
N PRO A 224 11.84 -6.76 -18.08
CA PRO A 224 10.86 -5.78 -18.51
C PRO A 224 11.23 -4.33 -18.15
N LEU A 225 11.78 -4.10 -16.95
CA LEU A 225 12.09 -2.73 -16.48
C LEU A 225 13.15 -2.04 -17.34
N THR A 226 14.24 -2.74 -17.68
CA THR A 226 15.37 -2.15 -18.40
C THR A 226 15.26 -2.35 -19.91
N GLY A 227 14.35 -3.22 -20.37
CA GLY A 227 14.27 -3.64 -21.77
C GLY A 227 15.54 -4.37 -22.24
N GLU A 228 16.27 -4.99 -21.31
CA GLU A 228 17.55 -5.65 -21.59
C GLU A 228 17.46 -7.15 -21.37
N VAL A 229 18.33 -7.89 -22.06
CA VAL A 229 18.51 -9.34 -21.87
C VAL A 229 19.81 -9.57 -21.12
N TYR A 230 19.74 -10.32 -20.02
CA TYR A 230 20.89 -10.71 -19.20
C TYR A 230 21.25 -12.16 -19.48
N GLN A 231 22.55 -12.47 -19.54
CA GLN A 231 23.07 -13.82 -19.70
C GLN A 231 23.85 -14.26 -18.47
N CYS A 232 23.56 -15.47 -17.96
CA CYS A 232 24.26 -16.07 -16.84
C CYS A 232 25.68 -16.46 -17.26
N GLU A 233 26.69 -15.84 -16.64
CA GLU A 233 28.11 -16.10 -16.94
C GLU A 233 28.71 -17.16 -16.03
N VAL A 234 28.16 -17.37 -14.83
CA VAL A 234 28.70 -18.33 -13.86
C VAL A 234 27.60 -19.22 -13.29
N GLU A 235 27.69 -20.52 -13.59
CA GLU A 235 26.73 -21.52 -13.09
C GLU A 235 26.68 -21.54 -11.55
N GLY A 236 25.47 -21.53 -10.98
CA GLY A 236 25.24 -21.50 -9.53
C GLY A 236 25.30 -20.11 -8.89
N TRP A 237 25.80 -19.09 -9.60
CA TRP A 237 25.84 -17.70 -9.14
C TRP A 237 24.70 -16.84 -9.68
N CYS A 238 23.87 -17.40 -10.56
CA CYS A 238 22.77 -16.67 -11.18
C CYS A 238 21.45 -16.78 -10.38
N ASN A 239 21.45 -17.54 -9.29
CA ASN A 239 20.25 -17.89 -8.51
C ASN A 239 20.15 -17.08 -7.21
N GLY A 240 20.63 -15.84 -7.22
CA GLY A 240 20.55 -14.92 -6.09
C GLY A 240 19.15 -14.38 -5.88
N ILE A 241 19.01 -13.40 -4.98
CA ILE A 241 17.80 -12.59 -4.89
C ILE A 241 17.93 -11.48 -5.95
N PRO A 242 17.08 -11.44 -6.99
CA PRO A 242 17.03 -10.35 -7.93
C PRO A 242 16.74 -9.00 -7.28
N ASP A 243 17.17 -7.93 -7.93
CA ASP A 243 16.67 -6.58 -7.67
C ASP A 243 15.93 -6.07 -8.92
N ALA A 244 15.43 -4.84 -8.85
CA ALA A 244 14.72 -4.22 -9.96
C ALA A 244 15.59 -4.12 -11.23
N TYR A 245 16.92 -4.04 -11.10
CA TYR A 245 17.83 -3.70 -12.19
C TYR A 245 18.69 -4.89 -12.66
N SER A 246 18.67 -6.02 -11.95
CA SER A 246 19.49 -7.19 -12.24
C SER A 246 18.84 -8.48 -11.72
N PRO A 247 19.09 -9.63 -12.36
CA PRO A 247 18.53 -10.92 -11.91
C PRO A 247 19.19 -11.46 -10.63
N GLY A 248 19.96 -10.61 -9.92
CA GLY A 248 20.57 -10.91 -8.63
C GLY A 248 22.00 -11.44 -8.74
N THR A 249 22.84 -11.07 -7.79
CA THR A 249 24.15 -11.70 -7.56
C THR A 249 23.93 -12.91 -6.68
N GLY A 250 24.02 -14.12 -7.21
CA GLY A 250 23.95 -15.35 -6.42
C GLY A 250 24.95 -15.36 -5.28
N SER A 251 24.57 -16.00 -4.18
CA SER A 251 25.45 -16.22 -3.04
C SER A 251 26.44 -17.34 -3.37
N ALA A 252 27.53 -17.01 -4.04
CA ALA A 252 28.66 -17.92 -4.12
C ALA A 252 29.49 -17.78 -2.85
N GLU A 253 29.31 -18.68 -1.89
CA GLU A 253 30.07 -18.70 -0.63
C GLU A 253 31.59 -18.84 -0.79
N THR A 254 32.11 -18.91 -2.02
CA THR A 254 33.49 -19.37 -2.29
C THR A 254 34.38 -18.41 -3.07
N ASP A 255 33.90 -17.27 -3.56
CA ASP A 255 34.78 -16.34 -4.28
C ASP A 255 34.34 -14.87 -4.11
N ASN A 256 35.15 -14.10 -3.38
CA ASN A 256 34.90 -12.70 -3.01
C ASN A 256 35.52 -11.73 -4.02
N ASP A 257 35.46 -12.06 -5.32
CA ASP A 257 35.95 -11.14 -6.36
C ASP A 257 34.81 -10.19 -6.80
N PRO A 258 34.86 -8.89 -6.42
CA PRO A 258 33.85 -7.92 -6.79
C PRO A 258 33.84 -7.57 -8.29
N GLU A 259 34.80 -8.08 -9.09
CA GLU A 259 34.82 -7.91 -10.55
C GLU A 259 34.10 -9.05 -11.29
N ASN A 260 33.72 -10.15 -10.61
CA ASN A 260 33.00 -11.26 -11.22
C ASN A 260 31.47 -11.02 -11.17
N ASN A 261 30.94 -10.41 -12.23
CA ASN A 261 29.51 -10.30 -12.42
C ASN A 261 28.91 -11.66 -12.82
N ALA A 262 27.96 -12.18 -12.03
CA ALA A 262 27.23 -13.41 -12.35
C ALA A 262 26.42 -13.29 -13.66
N TRP A 263 26.07 -12.07 -14.04
CA TRP A 263 25.27 -11.74 -15.21
C TRP A 263 26.00 -10.74 -16.12
N SER A 264 25.90 -10.95 -17.43
CA SER A 264 26.33 -10.00 -18.45
C SER A 264 25.13 -9.46 -19.23
N LEU A 265 25.21 -8.21 -19.70
CA LEU A 265 24.24 -7.69 -20.66
C LEU A 265 24.50 -8.29 -22.03
N VAL A 266 23.47 -8.87 -22.64
CA VAL A 266 23.52 -9.33 -24.02
C VAL A 266 23.35 -8.11 -24.94
N PRO A 267 24.27 -7.87 -25.89
CA PRO A 267 24.14 -6.77 -26.84
C PRO A 267 22.81 -6.83 -27.61
N ARG A 268 22.16 -5.66 -27.77
CA ARG A 268 20.82 -5.54 -28.35
C ARG A 268 20.68 -6.16 -29.74
N ASP A 269 21.71 -6.01 -30.57
CA ASP A 269 21.77 -6.59 -31.91
C ASP A 269 21.82 -8.14 -31.92
N GLU A 270 22.26 -8.78 -30.83
CA GLU A 270 22.30 -10.24 -30.71
C GLU A 270 20.96 -10.87 -30.33
N TRP A 271 20.05 -10.11 -29.71
CA TRP A 271 18.78 -10.64 -29.21
C TRP A 271 17.54 -10.09 -29.94
N GLU A 272 17.64 -8.96 -30.64
CA GLU A 272 16.57 -8.45 -31.54
C GLU A 272 16.50 -9.20 -32.89
N THR A 273 17.51 -10.01 -33.22
CA THR A 273 17.64 -10.66 -34.54
C THR A 273 17.18 -12.13 -34.59
N LYS A 274 16.58 -12.65 -33.51
CA LYS A 274 16.05 -14.03 -33.43
C LYS A 274 14.53 -14.05 -33.36
#